data_AF-A0A3N5Y622-F1
#
_entry.id   AF-A0A3N5Y622-F1
#
_cell.length_a   1.000
_cell.length_b   1.000
_cell.length_c   1.000
_cell.angle_alpha   90.00
_cell.angle_beta   90.00
_cell.angle_gamma   90.00
#
_symmetry.space_group_name_H-M   'P 1'
#
loop_
_entity.id
_entity.type
_entity.pdbx_description
1 polymer ?
#
loop_
_entity_poly.entity_id
_entity_poly.type
_entity_poly.pdbx_seq_one_letter_code
_entity_poly.pdbx_strand_id
1 'polypeptide(L)'
;MKRRLPARLLASLGLSVGLLWIGVDAQAPQRQAQAPAGQVTAVQGTQPAPALPPQINVSDDPLLKPFRFRSIGPASMGGRIDDIAAVESDPSTIYVGFATGGLWKTTNNGTTWIPIFDTYSVCSIGAVAVDQRNPNIVWVGTGEANNRQSSSFGDGVYKSTDAGKTFTHVGLKETQSIARIVVDPRDSNTVYVAAIGHLFAANPERGLFKTTDGGKTW
;
A
#
# COMPACT_ATOMS: atom_id res chain seq x y z
N MET A 1 46.02 15.51 24.52
CA MET A 1 45.48 15.20 25.87
C MET A 1 44.34 14.20 25.71
N LYS A 2 44.64 12.90 25.75
CA LYS A 2 43.70 11.80 25.49
C LYS A 2 43.11 11.34 26.82
N ARG A 3 41.80 11.49 27.05
CA ARG A 3 41.09 10.92 28.21
C ARG A 3 40.24 9.74 27.76
N ARG A 4 40.64 8.55 28.20
CA ARG A 4 39.89 7.28 28.06
C ARG A 4 38.80 7.24 29.14
N LEU A 5 37.58 6.88 28.76
CA LEU A 5 36.49 6.52 29.68
C LEU A 5 36.56 5.01 30.00
N PRO A 6 36.36 4.57 31.25
CA PRO A 6 36.36 3.15 31.60
C PRO A 6 34.97 2.52 31.42
N ALA A 7 34.98 1.28 30.91
CA ALA A 7 33.84 0.38 30.82
C ALA A 7 33.54 -0.29 32.17
N ARG A 8 32.26 -0.32 32.56
CA ARG A 8 31.62 -1.12 33.62
C ARG A 8 30.12 -1.19 33.24
N LEU A 9 29.34 -2.25 33.40
CA LEU A 9 29.47 -3.59 33.97
C LEU A 9 28.28 -4.38 33.37
N LEU A 10 28.47 -5.64 32.95
CA LEU A 10 27.37 -6.55 32.65
C LEU A 10 26.62 -6.91 33.94
N ALA A 11 25.29 -6.95 33.87
CA ALA A 11 24.46 -7.69 34.82
C ALA A 11 23.42 -8.51 34.05
N SER A 12 23.73 -9.78 33.86
CA SER A 12 22.82 -10.84 33.45
C SER A 12 22.02 -11.32 34.65
N LEU A 13 20.69 -11.25 34.57
CA LEU A 13 19.80 -12.03 35.43
C LEU A 13 18.98 -12.96 34.54
N GLY A 14 19.42 -14.22 34.49
CA GLY A 14 18.59 -15.33 34.07
C GLY A 14 17.75 -15.80 35.24
N LEU A 15 16.46 -16.04 35.00
CA LEU A 15 15.67 -16.93 35.84
C LEU A 15 15.20 -18.08 34.95
N SER A 16 15.81 -19.24 35.17
CA SER A 16 15.37 -20.54 34.71
C SER A 16 14.78 -21.27 35.91
N VAL A 17 13.51 -21.66 35.88
CA VAL A 17 12.95 -22.63 36.82
C VAL A 17 12.23 -23.69 36.00
N GLY A 18 12.60 -24.94 36.24
CA GLY A 18 12.31 -26.11 35.40
C GLY A 18 10.92 -26.71 35.55
N LEU A 19 10.62 -27.60 34.59
CA LEU A 19 9.54 -28.59 34.59
C LEU A 19 9.70 -29.62 35.72
N LEU A 20 8.60 -30.11 36.32
CA LEU A 20 7.97 -31.40 35.98
C LEU A 20 6.67 -31.65 36.78
N TRP A 21 5.74 -32.32 36.08
CA TRP A 21 4.40 -32.81 36.41
C TRP A 21 4.25 -33.72 37.64
N ILE A 22 3.06 -33.73 38.29
CA ILE A 22 2.12 -34.88 38.39
C ILE A 22 0.69 -34.36 38.67
N GLY A 23 -0.32 -34.90 37.99
CA GLY A 23 -1.72 -34.41 38.04
C GLY A 23 -2.60 -35.00 39.14
N VAL A 24 -3.73 -34.34 39.38
CA VAL A 24 -4.99 -34.92 39.90
C VAL A 24 -6.14 -34.15 39.26
N ASP A 25 -6.99 -34.86 38.51
CA ASP A 25 -8.26 -34.37 38.00
C ASP A 25 -9.26 -34.16 39.15
N ALA A 26 -9.85 -32.98 39.22
CA ALA A 26 -11.07 -32.74 39.98
C ALA A 26 -11.99 -31.80 39.18
N GLN A 27 -13.03 -32.40 38.57
CA GLN A 27 -14.06 -31.71 37.80
C GLN A 27 -14.88 -30.78 38.69
N ALA A 28 -14.96 -29.50 38.29
CA ALA A 28 -15.92 -28.54 38.84
C ALA A 28 -17.32 -28.75 38.20
N PRO A 29 -18.43 -28.62 38.96
CA PRO A 29 -19.76 -28.93 38.47
C PRO A 29 -20.26 -27.85 37.50
N GLN A 30 -20.77 -28.27 36.35
CA GLN A 30 -21.49 -27.38 35.42
C GLN A 30 -22.86 -26.99 35.99
N ARG A 31 -23.09 -25.69 36.19
CA ARG A 31 -24.44 -25.16 36.38
C ARG A 31 -25.20 -25.24 35.05
N GLN A 32 -26.21 -26.12 35.00
CA GLN A 32 -27.24 -26.06 33.98
C GLN A 32 -28.12 -24.83 34.22
N ALA A 33 -28.05 -23.85 33.34
CA ALA A 33 -29.04 -22.79 33.26
C ALA A 33 -30.21 -23.27 32.39
N GLN A 34 -31.38 -23.47 33.01
CA GLN A 34 -32.64 -23.69 32.29
C GLN A 34 -33.12 -22.36 31.68
N ALA A 35 -33.39 -22.35 30.37
CA ALA A 35 -34.03 -21.23 29.68
C ALA A 35 -35.56 -21.38 29.69
N PRO A 36 -36.35 -20.30 29.85
CA PRO A 36 -37.79 -20.37 29.66
C PRO A 36 -38.14 -20.39 28.17
N ALA A 37 -39.12 -21.22 27.81
CA ALA A 37 -39.67 -21.29 26.47
C ALA A 37 -40.49 -20.02 26.17
N GLY A 38 -40.06 -19.27 25.14
CA GLY A 38 -40.80 -18.17 24.56
C GLY A 38 -40.30 -17.92 23.15
N GLN A 39 -41.07 -18.35 22.15
CA GLN A 39 -40.79 -18.08 20.74
C GLN A 39 -40.92 -16.58 20.49
N VAL A 40 -39.78 -15.92 20.27
CA VAL A 40 -39.71 -14.68 19.49
C VAL A 40 -38.98 -15.02 18.20
N THR A 41 -39.74 -15.11 17.11
CA THR A 41 -39.20 -15.30 15.76
C THR A 41 -38.55 -13.99 15.33
N ALA A 42 -37.30 -13.77 15.74
CA ALA A 42 -36.47 -12.74 15.13
C ALA A 42 -36.10 -13.24 13.72
N VAL A 43 -36.75 -12.67 12.70
CA VAL A 43 -36.31 -12.81 11.31
C VAL A 43 -34.97 -12.06 11.22
N GLN A 44 -33.87 -12.78 11.44
CA GLN A 44 -32.55 -12.29 11.07
C GLN A 44 -32.55 -12.16 9.55
N GLY A 45 -32.74 -10.93 9.06
CA GLY A 45 -32.45 -10.60 7.67
C GLY A 45 -31.01 -10.99 7.39
N THR A 46 -30.81 -11.97 6.52
CA THR A 46 -29.50 -12.33 6.00
C THR A 46 -28.92 -11.11 5.30
N GLN A 47 -28.03 -10.38 5.97
CA GLN A 47 -27.18 -9.44 5.25
C GLN A 47 -26.42 -10.26 4.19
N PRO A 48 -26.45 -9.85 2.91
CA PRO A 48 -25.63 -10.50 1.90
C PRO A 48 -24.17 -10.48 2.38
N ALA A 49 -23.51 -11.63 2.30
CA ALA A 49 -22.08 -11.69 2.55
C ALA A 49 -21.37 -10.62 1.71
N PRO A 50 -20.36 -9.92 2.26
CA PRO A 50 -19.59 -8.96 1.48
C PRO A 50 -19.13 -9.62 0.18
N ALA A 51 -19.39 -8.98 -0.96
CA ALA A 51 -18.94 -9.48 -2.24
C ALA A 51 -17.44 -9.77 -2.16
N LEU A 52 -17.03 -10.98 -2.51
CA LEU A 52 -15.62 -11.34 -2.55
C LEU A 52 -14.90 -10.34 -3.48
N PRO A 53 -13.72 -9.84 -3.09
CA PRO A 53 -12.96 -8.95 -3.95
C PRO A 53 -12.74 -9.64 -5.32
N PRO A 54 -12.68 -8.85 -6.40
CA PRO A 54 -12.43 -9.40 -7.73
C PRO A 54 -11.19 -10.30 -7.68
N GLN A 55 -11.31 -11.49 -8.25
CA GLN A 55 -10.21 -12.44 -8.28
C GLN A 55 -9.12 -11.89 -9.21
N ILE A 56 -8.08 -11.31 -8.63
CA ILE A 56 -6.86 -10.92 -9.34
C ILE A 56 -6.12 -12.19 -9.81
N ASN A 57 -5.52 -12.16 -11.00
CA ASN A 57 -4.80 -13.28 -11.64
C ASN A 57 -5.66 -14.42 -12.20
N VAL A 58 -6.85 -14.13 -12.73
CA VAL A 58 -7.61 -15.12 -13.53
C VAL A 58 -7.25 -14.97 -15.00
N SER A 59 -6.77 -16.04 -15.61
CA SER A 59 -6.48 -16.06 -17.05
C SER A 59 -7.70 -16.52 -17.85
N ASP A 60 -7.93 -15.87 -18.99
CA ASP A 60 -8.93 -16.29 -19.97
C ASP A 60 -8.43 -17.44 -20.86
N ASP A 61 -7.15 -17.78 -20.77
CA ASP A 61 -6.57 -18.93 -21.48
C ASP A 61 -7.19 -20.24 -20.93
N PRO A 62 -7.81 -21.08 -21.79
CA PRO A 62 -8.40 -22.35 -21.37
C PRO A 62 -7.45 -23.27 -20.58
N LEU A 63 -6.14 -23.20 -20.84
CA LEU A 63 -5.12 -24.00 -20.16
C LEU A 63 -4.78 -23.46 -18.77
N LEU A 64 -4.88 -22.14 -18.56
CA LEU A 64 -4.51 -21.50 -17.30
C LEU A 64 -5.72 -21.29 -16.36
N LYS A 65 -6.94 -21.34 -16.89
CA LYS A 65 -8.21 -21.25 -16.16
C LYS A 65 -8.37 -22.19 -14.94
N PRO A 66 -7.85 -23.44 -14.94
CA PRO A 66 -7.93 -24.32 -13.76
C PRO A 66 -6.90 -23.94 -12.67
N PHE A 67 -5.87 -23.16 -13.00
CA PHE A 67 -4.88 -22.75 -12.00
C PHE A 67 -5.40 -21.58 -11.16
N ARG A 68 -4.92 -21.52 -9.92
CA ARG A 68 -5.14 -20.39 -9.00
C ARG A 68 -3.78 -19.90 -8.56
N PHE A 69 -3.44 -18.69 -8.99
CA PHE A 69 -2.23 -18.04 -8.51
C PHE A 69 -2.45 -17.63 -7.05
N ARG A 70 -1.53 -18.02 -6.18
CA ARG A 70 -1.51 -17.61 -4.78
C ARG A 70 -0.18 -16.96 -4.48
N SER A 71 -0.20 -15.93 -3.63
CA SER A 71 1.05 -15.41 -3.07
C SER A 71 1.70 -16.51 -2.23
N ILE A 72 2.98 -16.80 -2.48
CA ILE A 72 3.82 -17.66 -1.63
C ILE A 72 4.59 -16.85 -0.58
N GLY A 73 4.31 -15.54 -0.49
CA GLY A 73 5.03 -14.59 0.35
C GLY A 73 6.42 -14.23 -0.20
N PRO A 74 7.08 -13.20 0.36
CA PRO A 74 8.49 -12.98 0.12
C PRO A 74 9.30 -14.03 0.88
N ALA A 75 9.96 -14.94 0.15
CA ALA A 75 10.78 -15.99 0.78
C ALA A 75 12.15 -15.49 1.28
N SER A 76 12.60 -14.29 0.88
CA SER A 76 13.90 -13.72 1.27
C SER A 76 14.07 -12.23 0.87
N MET A 77 13.52 -11.81 -0.28
CA MET A 77 13.73 -10.45 -0.81
C MET A 77 12.47 -9.59 -0.66
N GLY A 78 12.58 -8.47 0.06
CA GLY A 78 11.61 -7.38 0.01
C GLY A 78 11.83 -6.52 -1.24
N GLY A 79 10.74 -6.05 -1.86
CA GLY A 79 10.81 -5.06 -2.94
C GLY A 79 11.23 -3.68 -2.42
N ARG A 80 11.80 -2.83 -3.30
CA ARG A 80 12.11 -1.44 -2.95
C ARG A 80 10.81 -0.63 -2.96
N ILE A 81 10.47 -0.06 -1.81
CA ILE A 81 9.48 1.00 -1.69
C ILE A 81 10.14 2.30 -2.13
N ASP A 82 9.52 2.99 -3.08
CA ASP A 82 10.02 4.27 -3.59
C ASP A 82 9.34 5.44 -2.87
N ASP A 83 8.03 5.34 -2.66
CA ASP A 83 7.24 6.40 -2.03
C ASP A 83 6.08 5.86 -1.18
N ILE A 84 5.64 6.68 -0.23
CA ILE A 84 4.53 6.40 0.69
C ILE A 84 3.70 7.66 0.90
N ALA A 85 2.37 7.52 0.84
CA ALA A 85 1.43 8.58 1.16
C ALA A 85 0.39 8.08 2.15
N ALA A 86 0.10 8.86 3.19
CA ALA A 86 -0.94 8.55 4.16
C ALA A 86 -2.00 9.66 4.17
N VAL A 87 -3.24 9.29 4.47
CA VAL A 87 -4.31 10.25 4.70
C VAL A 87 -4.20 10.76 6.13
N GLU A 88 -4.00 12.06 6.33
CA GLU A 88 -3.76 12.62 7.66
C GLU A 88 -4.99 12.54 8.56
N SER A 89 -6.18 12.73 8.00
CA SER A 89 -7.46 12.63 8.72
C SER A 89 -7.89 11.19 9.04
N ASP A 90 -7.33 10.21 8.34
CA ASP A 90 -7.51 8.77 8.57
C ASP A 90 -6.18 8.03 8.36
N PRO A 91 -5.31 7.99 9.37
CA PRO A 91 -4.01 7.33 9.26
C PRO A 91 -4.07 5.82 9.03
N SER A 92 -5.26 5.21 9.09
CA SER A 92 -5.44 3.81 8.72
C SER A 92 -5.36 3.58 7.20
N THR A 93 -5.53 4.66 6.41
CA THR A 93 -5.44 4.66 4.96
C THR A 93 -4.06 5.11 4.49
N ILE A 94 -3.31 4.17 3.89
CA ILE A 94 -1.93 4.39 3.41
C ILE A 94 -1.78 3.80 2.01
N TYR A 95 -1.01 4.48 1.18
CA TYR A 95 -0.61 4.09 -0.16
C TYR A 95 0.90 3.88 -0.21
N VAL A 96 1.36 2.81 -0.83
CA VAL A 96 2.79 2.47 -0.96
C VAL A 96 3.10 2.18 -2.42
N GLY A 97 4.00 2.97 -3.00
CA GLY A 97 4.51 2.82 -4.36
C GLY A 97 5.82 2.04 -4.37
N PHE A 98 5.92 1.02 -5.21
CA PHE A 98 7.14 0.24 -5.38
C PHE A 98 7.88 0.65 -6.65
N ALA A 99 9.22 0.63 -6.56
CA ALA A 99 10.13 0.75 -7.68
C ALA A 99 9.79 -0.21 -8.83
N THR A 100 9.39 -1.43 -8.46
CA THR A 100 8.86 -2.47 -9.32
C THR A 100 7.88 -3.29 -8.48
N GLY A 101 6.59 -3.16 -8.76
CA GLY A 101 5.54 -3.83 -7.97
C GLY A 101 4.22 -3.08 -7.85
N GLY A 102 4.08 -1.96 -8.55
CA GLY A 102 2.85 -1.18 -8.61
C GLY A 102 2.56 -0.37 -7.34
N LEU A 103 1.30 0.03 -7.21
CA LEU A 103 0.78 0.80 -6.08
C LEU A 103 -0.12 -0.07 -5.23
N TRP A 104 0.09 -0.03 -3.92
CA TRP A 104 -0.66 -0.80 -2.94
C TRP A 104 -1.36 0.13 -1.98
N LYS A 105 -2.53 -0.29 -1.49
CA LYS A 105 -3.33 0.44 -0.51
C LYS A 105 -3.68 -0.44 0.68
N THR A 106 -3.64 0.16 1.86
CA THR A 106 -4.25 -0.38 3.09
C THR A 106 -5.31 0.60 3.58
N THR A 107 -6.28 0.08 4.34
CA THR A 107 -7.28 0.86 5.10
C THR A 107 -7.42 0.29 6.52
N ASN A 108 -6.42 -0.47 6.98
CA ASN A 108 -6.44 -1.13 8.29
C ASN A 108 -5.05 -1.09 8.94
N ASN A 109 -4.41 0.08 8.90
CA ASN A 109 -3.12 0.36 9.52
C ASN A 109 -1.99 -0.57 9.04
N GLY A 110 -2.03 -0.98 7.77
CA GLY A 110 -1.00 -1.83 7.17
C GLY A 110 -1.11 -3.32 7.52
N THR A 111 -2.22 -3.77 8.14
CA THR A 111 -2.44 -5.20 8.43
C THR A 111 -2.60 -6.01 7.14
N THR A 112 -3.33 -5.47 6.17
CA THR A 112 -3.48 -6.06 4.83
C THR A 112 -3.34 -4.99 3.76
N TRP A 113 -2.85 -5.40 2.59
CA TRP A 113 -2.62 -4.52 1.45
C TRP A 113 -3.29 -5.09 0.20
N ILE A 114 -3.87 -4.22 -0.61
CA ILE A 114 -4.53 -4.55 -1.88
C ILE A 114 -3.75 -3.83 -2.99
N PRO A 115 -3.34 -4.52 -4.07
CA PRO A 115 -2.78 -3.84 -5.22
C PRO A 115 -3.89 -3.09 -5.95
N ILE A 116 -3.64 -1.84 -6.29
CA ILE A 116 -4.65 -0.96 -6.90
C ILE A 116 -4.22 -0.41 -8.28
N PHE A 117 -3.09 -0.87 -8.80
CA PHE A 117 -2.54 -0.39 -10.07
C PHE A 117 -2.09 -1.50 -11.03
N ASP A 118 -2.46 -2.77 -10.76
CA ASP A 118 -2.04 -3.94 -11.54
C ASP A 118 -2.67 -4.01 -12.95
N THR A 119 -3.71 -3.22 -13.22
CA THR A 119 -4.41 -3.20 -14.51
C THR A 119 -3.85 -2.17 -15.49
N TYR A 120 -2.80 -1.43 -15.10
CA TYR A 120 -2.19 -0.37 -15.91
C TYR A 120 -0.89 -0.84 -16.56
N SER A 121 -0.44 -0.13 -17.59
CA SER A 121 0.70 -0.49 -18.45
C SER A 121 2.06 -0.50 -17.76
N VAL A 122 2.18 0.13 -16.59
CA VAL A 122 3.45 0.36 -15.90
C VAL A 122 3.38 -0.12 -14.45
N CYS A 123 4.45 -0.76 -14.00
CA CYS A 123 4.57 -1.31 -12.65
C CYS A 123 5.56 -0.55 -11.76
N SER A 124 6.23 0.46 -12.30
CA SER A 124 7.18 1.31 -11.58
C SER A 124 6.49 2.57 -11.11
N ILE A 125 6.50 2.80 -9.79
CA ILE A 125 5.92 3.99 -9.17
C ILE A 125 7.05 4.81 -8.59
N GLY A 126 7.11 6.08 -8.98
CA GLY A 126 8.11 7.04 -8.50
C GLY A 126 7.59 8.07 -7.51
N ALA A 127 6.27 8.31 -7.51
CA ALA A 127 5.67 9.24 -6.57
C ALA A 127 4.19 8.91 -6.34
N VAL A 128 3.72 9.12 -5.12
CA VAL A 128 2.31 9.02 -4.74
C VAL A 128 1.96 10.24 -3.89
N ALA A 129 0.90 10.96 -4.26
CA ALA A 129 0.40 12.06 -3.45
C ALA A 129 -1.10 11.92 -3.26
N VAL A 130 -1.56 12.00 -2.02
CA VAL A 130 -2.98 12.10 -1.70
C VAL A 130 -3.34 13.54 -1.36
N ASP A 131 -4.46 14.02 -1.89
CA ASP A 131 -4.99 15.31 -1.50
C ASP A 131 -5.58 15.22 -0.09
N GLN A 132 -4.98 15.95 0.86
CA GLN A 132 -5.40 15.93 2.27
C GLN A 132 -6.78 16.60 2.49
N ARG A 133 -7.26 17.43 1.55
CA ARG A 133 -8.62 18.03 1.61
C ARG A 133 -9.68 17.09 1.06
N ASN A 134 -9.31 16.24 0.11
CA ASN A 134 -10.20 15.26 -0.49
C ASN A 134 -9.42 13.96 -0.76
N PRO A 135 -9.37 13.03 0.21
CA PRO A 135 -8.62 11.78 0.10
C PRO A 135 -9.08 10.84 -1.03
N ASN A 136 -10.18 11.15 -1.72
CA ASN A 136 -10.54 10.46 -2.95
C ASN A 136 -9.63 10.82 -4.12
N ILE A 137 -8.94 11.96 -4.07
CA ILE A 137 -8.01 12.40 -5.10
C ILE A 137 -6.62 11.85 -4.76
N VAL A 138 -6.13 10.96 -5.61
CA VAL A 138 -4.79 10.37 -5.50
C VAL A 138 -4.06 10.58 -6.82
N TRP A 139 -2.84 11.09 -6.74
CA TRP A 139 -1.95 11.29 -7.86
C TRP A 139 -0.82 10.26 -7.80
N VAL A 140 -0.48 9.72 -8.96
CA VAL A 140 0.55 8.68 -9.10
C VAL A 140 1.49 9.08 -10.21
N GLY A 141 2.76 9.27 -9.86
CA GLY A 141 3.85 9.46 -10.81
C GLY A 141 4.49 8.11 -11.08
N THR A 142 4.61 7.75 -12.35
CA THR A 142 5.17 6.46 -12.75
C THR A 142 6.64 6.61 -13.14
N GLY A 143 7.38 5.52 -13.02
CA GLY A 143 8.82 5.48 -13.20
C GLY A 143 9.55 6.08 -12.01
N GLU A 144 10.20 5.24 -11.21
CA GLU A 144 11.03 5.72 -10.11
C GLU A 144 12.27 6.48 -10.60
N ALA A 145 12.66 7.50 -9.84
CA ALA A 145 13.85 8.30 -10.11
C ALA A 145 15.16 7.67 -9.55
N ASN A 146 15.04 6.58 -8.78
CA ASN A 146 16.13 5.99 -8.01
C ASN A 146 16.90 4.91 -8.78
N ASN A 147 17.70 5.33 -9.76
CA ASN A 147 18.46 4.42 -10.60
C ASN A 147 19.39 3.48 -9.81
N ARG A 148 19.12 2.17 -9.89
CA ARG A 148 20.02 1.10 -9.42
C ARG A 148 20.31 0.03 -10.49
N GLN A 149 20.49 0.46 -11.74
CA GLN A 149 20.70 -0.42 -12.90
C GLN A 149 19.55 -1.41 -13.20
N SER A 150 18.40 -1.26 -12.52
CA SER A 150 17.21 -2.11 -12.69
C SER A 150 15.89 -1.31 -12.66
N SER A 151 15.95 0.00 -12.91
CA SER A 151 14.77 0.87 -12.92
C SER A 151 13.98 0.72 -14.22
N SER A 152 12.67 0.55 -14.12
CA SER A 152 11.78 0.54 -15.28
C SER A 152 11.25 1.95 -15.57
N PHE A 153 11.02 2.25 -16.84
CA PHE A 153 10.43 3.51 -17.25
C PHE A 153 8.95 3.56 -16.88
N GLY A 154 8.51 4.72 -16.42
CA GLY A 154 7.10 5.08 -16.35
C GLY A 154 6.60 5.64 -17.67
N ASP A 155 5.34 6.02 -17.67
CA ASP A 155 4.64 6.66 -18.78
C ASP A 155 3.89 7.92 -18.33
N GLY A 156 4.32 8.57 -17.24
CA GLY A 156 3.83 9.88 -16.80
C GLY A 156 2.99 9.84 -15.53
N VAL A 157 1.96 10.70 -15.48
CA VAL A 157 1.14 10.93 -14.27
C VAL A 157 -0.27 10.39 -14.47
N TYR A 158 -0.77 9.74 -13.42
CA TYR A 158 -2.14 9.28 -13.29
C TYR A 158 -2.85 9.99 -12.14
N LYS A 159 -4.17 10.11 -12.27
CA LYS A 159 -5.06 10.66 -11.25
C LYS A 159 -6.22 9.72 -11.00
N SER A 160 -6.51 9.46 -9.74
CA SER A 160 -7.76 8.88 -9.27
C SER A 160 -8.63 9.96 -8.63
N THR A 161 -9.94 9.80 -8.75
CA THR A 161 -10.96 10.61 -8.05
C THR A 161 -11.87 9.75 -7.17
N ASP A 162 -11.50 8.48 -6.95
CA ASP A 162 -12.27 7.48 -6.23
C ASP A 162 -11.40 6.66 -5.23
N ALA A 163 -10.38 7.32 -4.68
CA ALA A 163 -9.44 6.78 -3.69
C ALA A 163 -8.63 5.57 -4.20
N GLY A 164 -8.30 5.58 -5.48
CA GLY A 164 -7.48 4.57 -6.14
C GLY A 164 -8.24 3.33 -6.62
N LYS A 165 -9.56 3.40 -6.80
CA LYS A 165 -10.30 2.29 -7.45
C LYS A 165 -10.07 2.32 -8.96
N THR A 166 -10.03 3.52 -9.54
CA THR A 166 -9.68 3.76 -10.93
C THR A 166 -8.75 4.96 -11.05
N PHE A 167 -7.89 4.91 -12.06
CA PHE A 167 -6.94 5.93 -12.44
C PHE A 167 -7.12 6.30 -13.91
N THR A 168 -6.98 7.59 -14.18
CA THR A 168 -6.92 8.17 -15.53
C THR A 168 -5.53 8.73 -15.77
N HIS A 169 -4.94 8.42 -16.93
CA HIS A 169 -3.69 9.05 -17.36
C HIS A 169 -3.94 10.53 -17.68
N VAL A 170 -3.13 11.42 -17.10
CA VAL A 170 -3.33 12.88 -17.17
C VAL A 170 -2.17 13.61 -17.82
N GLY A 171 -1.19 12.92 -18.42
CA GLY A 171 -0.13 13.53 -19.22
C GLY A 171 1.29 13.24 -18.73
N LEU A 172 2.24 14.06 -19.21
CA LEU A 172 3.68 13.93 -18.92
C LEU A 172 4.29 12.59 -19.37
N LYS A 173 3.83 12.08 -20.52
CA LYS A 173 4.12 10.71 -20.95
C LYS A 173 5.60 10.43 -21.20
N GLU A 174 6.33 11.39 -21.77
CA GLU A 174 7.74 11.21 -22.13
C GLU A 174 8.69 11.62 -21.00
N THR A 175 8.17 11.90 -19.80
CA THR A 175 9.00 12.14 -18.62
C THR A 175 9.74 10.89 -18.17
N GLN A 176 9.17 9.69 -18.37
CA GLN A 176 9.66 8.36 -17.96
C GLN A 176 9.97 8.16 -16.47
N SER A 177 10.17 9.22 -15.69
CA SER A 177 10.57 9.15 -14.30
C SER A 177 10.04 10.37 -13.54
N ILE A 178 9.01 10.15 -12.75
CA ILE A 178 8.43 11.16 -11.86
C ILE A 178 9.00 10.97 -10.46
N ALA A 179 9.79 11.94 -9.99
CA ALA A 179 10.46 11.87 -8.70
C ALA A 179 9.61 12.38 -7.54
N ARG A 180 8.64 13.27 -7.82
CA ARG A 180 7.80 13.86 -6.77
C ARG A 180 6.53 14.45 -7.32
N ILE A 181 5.46 14.34 -6.54
CA ILE A 181 4.20 15.07 -6.75
C ILE A 181 3.85 15.78 -5.44
N VAL A 182 3.41 17.04 -5.53
CA VAL A 182 2.92 17.81 -4.38
C VAL A 182 1.60 18.50 -4.77
N VAL A 183 0.56 18.26 -3.99
CA VAL A 183 -0.75 18.92 -4.11
C VAL A 183 -0.75 20.19 -3.26
N ASP A 184 -1.23 21.33 -3.79
CA ASP A 184 -1.37 22.55 -2.99
C ASP A 184 -2.43 22.32 -1.90
N PRO A 185 -2.10 22.52 -0.60
CA PRO A 185 -3.06 22.32 0.48
C PRO A 185 -4.24 23.31 0.47
N ARG A 186 -4.20 24.34 -0.38
CA ARG A 186 -5.24 25.37 -0.51
C ARG A 186 -6.12 25.18 -1.74
N ASP A 187 -5.70 24.35 -2.70
CA ASP A 187 -6.42 24.10 -3.94
C ASP A 187 -6.09 22.73 -4.53
N SER A 188 -7.06 21.82 -4.50
CA SER A 188 -6.98 20.45 -5.04
C SER A 188 -6.70 20.38 -6.54
N ASN A 189 -6.88 21.47 -7.29
CA ASN A 189 -6.58 21.51 -8.73
C ASN A 189 -5.15 21.96 -9.03
N THR A 190 -4.46 22.54 -8.05
CA THR A 190 -3.08 23.00 -8.19
C THR A 190 -2.12 21.91 -7.72
N VAL A 191 -1.35 21.36 -8.66
CA VAL A 191 -0.40 20.26 -8.38
C VAL A 191 0.92 20.54 -9.09
N TYR A 192 2.01 20.26 -8.40
CA TYR A 192 3.38 20.38 -8.89
C TYR A 192 3.99 19.00 -9.06
N VAL A 193 4.69 18.79 -10.19
CA VAL A 193 5.33 17.51 -10.53
C VAL A 193 6.79 17.74 -10.87
N ALA A 194 7.69 17.05 -10.19
CA ALA A 194 9.12 17.05 -10.49
C ALA A 194 9.46 15.80 -11.32
N ALA A 195 9.88 16.02 -12.56
CA ALA A 195 10.26 14.96 -13.49
C ALA A 195 11.77 14.99 -13.75
N ILE A 196 12.40 13.83 -13.66
CA ILE A 196 13.82 13.66 -14.00
C ILE A 196 14.00 13.49 -15.52
N GLY A 197 12.95 13.14 -16.26
CA GLY A 197 13.08 12.86 -17.68
C GLY A 197 13.75 11.50 -17.91
N HIS A 198 14.17 11.28 -19.16
CA HIS A 198 14.87 10.06 -19.54
C HIS A 198 16.13 9.83 -18.71
N LEU A 199 16.35 8.58 -18.31
CA LEU A 199 17.49 8.19 -17.47
C LEU A 199 18.83 8.25 -18.23
N PHE A 200 18.84 7.84 -19.50
CA PHE A 200 20.07 7.63 -20.29
C PHE A 200 20.24 8.61 -21.47
N ALA A 201 19.40 9.64 -21.55
CA ALA A 201 19.46 10.61 -22.64
C ALA A 201 18.99 11.99 -22.19
N ALA A 202 19.37 13.02 -22.95
CA ALA A 202 18.74 14.32 -22.84
C ALA A 202 17.25 14.19 -23.22
N ASN A 203 16.39 14.88 -22.49
CA ASN A 203 14.96 14.87 -22.69
C ASN A 203 14.39 16.26 -22.35
N PRO A 204 13.52 16.83 -23.19
CA PRO A 204 12.94 18.14 -22.95
C PRO A 204 11.91 18.16 -21.81
N GLU A 205 11.37 17.01 -21.42
CA GLU A 205 10.41 16.86 -20.33
C GLU A 205 11.08 16.70 -18.95
N ARG A 206 12.38 16.97 -18.82
CA ARG A 206 13.05 17.08 -17.52
C ARG A 206 12.75 18.46 -16.92
N GLY A 207 12.15 18.50 -15.73
CA GLY A 207 11.89 19.76 -15.05
C GLY A 207 10.78 19.72 -14.01
N LEU A 208 10.24 20.91 -13.72
CA LEU A 208 9.11 21.11 -12.82
C LEU A 208 7.88 21.52 -13.63
N PHE A 209 6.81 20.77 -13.49
CA PHE A 209 5.52 21.02 -14.14
C PHE A 209 4.50 21.48 -13.11
N LYS A 210 3.49 22.22 -13.58
CA LYS A 210 2.42 22.72 -12.72
C LYS A 210 1.10 22.66 -13.48
N THR A 211 0.12 21.99 -12.89
CA THR A 211 -1.27 22.15 -13.28
C THR A 211 -2.00 23.08 -12.32
N THR A 212 -3.03 23.77 -12.81
CA THR A 212 -4.01 24.52 -12.01
C THR A 212 -5.46 24.15 -12.34
N ASP A 213 -5.66 23.14 -13.20
CA ASP A 213 -6.95 22.67 -13.68
C ASP A 213 -7.19 21.18 -13.37
N GLY A 214 -6.44 20.65 -12.40
CA GLY A 214 -6.55 19.28 -11.95
C GLY A 214 -6.00 18.26 -12.94
N GLY A 215 -4.97 18.64 -13.71
CA GLY A 215 -4.21 17.75 -14.61
C GLY A 215 -4.76 17.69 -16.03
N LYS A 216 -5.59 18.66 -16.44
CA LYS A 216 -6.01 18.75 -17.85
C LYS A 216 -4.92 19.39 -18.70
N THR A 217 -4.16 20.31 -18.12
CA THR A 217 -2.96 20.95 -18.70
C THR A 217 -1.81 21.01 -17.69
N TRP A 218 -0.57 21.11 -18.18
CA TRP A 218 0.69 21.05 -17.42
C TRP A 218 1.67 22.16 -17.78
#